data_AF-A0A2S8YZ26-F1
#
_entry.id   AF-A0A2S8YZ26-F1
#
_cell.length_a   1.000
_cell.length_b   1.000
_cell.length_c   1.000
_cell.angle_alpha   90.00
_cell.angle_beta   90.00
_cell.angle_gamma   90.00
#
_symmetry.space_group_name_H-M   'P 1'
#
loop_
_entity.id
_entity.type
_entity.pdbx_description
1 polymer ?
#
loop_
_entity_poly.entity_id
_entity_poly.type
_entity_poly.pdbx_seq_one_letter_code
_entity_poly.pdbx_strand_id
1 'polypeptide(L)'
;MNIDKAKLHPLLWAVVGAWKTGDQGLQLHTDALDQFLGEHTVEQVALQLLAELDLADEARDAYAADKKSLAFALNDARAEAEALRKDAERYRFVRNPIGTSSPLAIWNEGKMPLFSGIADAVVDEFMTREASHG
;
A
#
# COMPACT_ATOMS: atom_id res chain seq x y z
N MET A 1 -3.33 29.82 8.66
CA MET A 1 -4.54 30.54 8.18
C MET A 1 -5.38 29.59 7.32
N ASN A 2 -6.70 29.74 7.25
CA ASN A 2 -7.56 28.90 6.39
C ASN A 2 -8.13 29.74 5.24
N ILE A 3 -7.44 29.75 4.10
CA ILE A 3 -7.86 30.48 2.91
C ILE A 3 -8.58 29.54 1.93
N ASP A 4 -9.67 30.03 1.36
CA ASP A 4 -10.38 29.36 0.27
C ASP A 4 -9.54 29.44 -1.02
N LYS A 5 -8.69 28.43 -1.23
CA LYS A 5 -7.77 28.36 -2.38
C LYS A 5 -8.49 28.42 -3.73
N ALA A 6 -9.72 27.91 -3.78
CA ALA A 6 -10.54 27.92 -5.00
C ALA A 6 -10.99 29.34 -5.37
N LYS A 7 -11.20 30.21 -4.39
CA LYS A 7 -11.51 31.65 -4.60
C LYS A 7 -10.26 32.51 -4.76
N LEU A 8 -9.15 32.15 -4.12
CA LEU A 8 -7.88 32.88 -4.26
C LEU A 8 -7.37 32.87 -5.70
N HIS A 9 -7.41 31.71 -6.37
CA HIS A 9 -6.86 31.52 -7.71
C HIS A 9 -7.45 32.51 -8.75
N PRO A 10 -8.77 32.61 -8.95
CA PRO A 10 -9.33 33.53 -9.94
C PRO A 10 -9.05 35.01 -9.63
N LEU A 11 -8.95 35.39 -8.35
CA LEU A 11 -8.63 36.78 -7.95
C LEU A 11 -7.18 37.14 -8.34
N LEU A 12 -6.22 36.24 -8.05
CA LEU A 12 -4.83 36.42 -8.47
C LEU A 12 -4.72 36.54 -10.00
N TRP A 13 -5.43 35.70 -10.75
CA TRP A 13 -5.41 35.75 -12.22
C TRP A 13 -6.05 37.02 -12.79
N ALA A 14 -7.09 37.55 -12.15
CA ALA A 14 -7.70 38.81 -12.55
C ALA A 14 -6.73 39.99 -12.40
N VAL A 15 -6.00 40.06 -11.29
CA VAL A 15 -4.97 41.09 -11.06
C VAL A 15 -3.82 40.94 -12.07
N VAL A 16 -3.28 39.73 -12.24
CA VAL A 16 -2.20 39.46 -13.20
C VAL A 16 -2.63 39.76 -14.63
N GLY A 17 -3.86 39.42 -15.00
CA GLY A 17 -4.44 39.70 -16.31
C GLY A 17 -4.52 41.21 -16.58
N ALA A 18 -5.16 41.95 -15.68
CA ALA A 18 -5.32 43.40 -15.79
C ALA A 18 -3.99 44.15 -15.82
N TRP A 19 -2.99 43.69 -15.04
CA TRP A 19 -1.64 44.26 -15.05
C TRP A 19 -0.96 44.04 -16.40
N LYS A 20 -1.05 42.83 -16.97
CA LYS A 20 -0.42 42.50 -18.26
C LYS A 20 -1.01 43.27 -19.44
N THR A 21 -2.30 43.57 -19.40
CA THR A 21 -3.01 44.26 -20.49
C THR A 21 -3.05 45.78 -20.33
N GLY A 22 -2.58 46.31 -19.20
CA GLY A 22 -2.72 47.73 -18.87
C GLY A 22 -4.19 48.15 -18.68
N ASP A 23 -5.04 47.22 -18.23
CA ASP A 23 -6.47 47.43 -18.05
C ASP A 23 -6.75 48.45 -16.93
N GLN A 24 -7.73 49.33 -17.17
CA GLN A 24 -8.22 50.29 -16.17
C GLN A 24 -8.86 49.58 -14.97
N GLY A 25 -9.25 48.31 -15.10
CA GLY A 25 -9.75 47.46 -14.03
C GLY A 25 -8.71 46.98 -12.99
N LEU A 26 -7.42 47.29 -13.16
CA LEU A 26 -6.37 46.80 -12.26
C LEU A 26 -6.61 47.15 -10.78
N GLN A 27 -7.04 48.39 -10.50
CA GLN A 27 -7.33 48.81 -9.12
C GLN A 27 -8.48 48.01 -8.53
N LEU A 28 -9.58 47.83 -9.27
CA LEU A 28 -10.75 47.07 -8.85
C LEU A 28 -10.38 45.61 -8.49
N HIS A 29 -9.55 44.98 -9.33
CA HIS A 29 -9.10 43.60 -9.08
C HIS A 29 -8.16 43.49 -7.88
N THR A 30 -7.31 44.51 -7.67
CA THR A 30 -6.40 44.56 -6.52
C THR A 30 -7.18 44.78 -5.23
N ASP A 31 -8.14 45.69 -5.21
CA ASP A 31 -9.02 45.94 -4.05
C ASP A 31 -9.84 44.69 -3.70
N ALA A 32 -10.35 43.96 -4.71
CA ALA A 32 -11.07 42.71 -4.49
C ALA A 32 -10.18 41.60 -3.92
N LEU A 33 -8.92 41.53 -4.34
CA LEU A 33 -7.94 40.60 -3.79
C LEU A 33 -7.59 40.99 -2.34
N ASP A 34 -7.30 42.26 -2.07
CA ASP A 34 -6.97 42.74 -0.72
C ASP A 34 -8.15 42.53 0.25
N GLN A 35 -9.38 42.82 -0.19
CA GLN A 35 -10.58 42.52 0.59
C GLN A 35 -10.72 41.03 0.91
N PHE A 36 -10.40 40.15 -0.05
CA PHE A 36 -10.45 38.71 0.15
C PHE A 36 -9.37 38.21 1.12
N LEU A 37 -8.18 38.79 1.04
CA LEU A 37 -7.04 38.42 1.90
C LEU A 37 -7.17 38.98 3.33
N GLY A 38 -7.89 40.09 3.50
CA GLY A 38 -8.12 40.73 4.79
C GLY A 38 -6.81 41.28 5.36
N GLU A 39 -6.38 40.75 6.51
CA GLU A 39 -5.15 41.19 7.18
C GLU A 39 -3.89 40.53 6.60
N HIS A 40 -4.05 39.54 5.71
CA HIS A 40 -2.93 38.80 5.16
C HIS A 40 -2.42 39.42 3.86
N THR A 41 -1.11 39.36 3.66
CA THR A 41 -0.51 39.75 2.38
C THR A 41 -0.45 38.56 1.42
N VAL A 42 -0.41 38.82 0.11
CA VAL A 42 -0.19 37.79 -0.91
C VAL A 42 1.07 36.96 -0.62
N GLU A 43 2.12 37.60 -0.12
CA GLU A 43 3.38 36.94 0.26
C GLU A 43 3.18 35.97 1.43
N GLN A 44 2.49 36.38 2.50
CA GLN A 44 2.20 35.50 3.63
C GLN A 44 1.38 34.27 3.19
N VAL A 45 0.40 34.49 2.31
CA VAL A 45 -0.39 33.40 1.74
C VAL A 45 0.46 32.47 0.89
N ALA A 46 1.33 33.02 0.04
CA ALA A 46 2.23 32.24 -0.80
C ALA A 46 3.18 31.38 0.03
N LEU A 47 3.82 31.96 1.06
CA LEU A 47 4.71 31.23 1.96
C LEU A 47 3.99 30.10 2.70
N GLN A 48 2.76 30.35 3.16
CA GLN A 48 1.98 29.29 3.80
C GLN A 48 1.61 28.17 2.82
N LEU A 49 1.17 28.52 1.60
CA LEU A 49 0.82 27.53 0.57
C LEU A 49 2.04 26.69 0.16
N LEU A 50 3.23 27.27 0.12
CA LEU A 50 4.47 26.53 -0.12
C LEU A 50 4.77 25.55 1.02
N ALA A 51 4.67 26.00 2.27
CA ALA A 51 4.86 25.11 3.42
C ALA A 51 3.83 23.96 3.45
N GLU A 52 2.59 24.20 3.05
CA GLU A 52 1.58 23.16 2.90
C GLU A 52 1.88 22.16 1.78
N LEU A 53 2.49 22.63 0.67
CA LEU A 53 2.94 21.75 -0.41
C LEU A 53 4.10 20.88 0.05
N ASP A 54 5.08 21.44 0.75
CA ASP A 54 6.22 20.70 1.29
C ASP A 54 5.73 19.58 2.24
N LEU A 55 4.82 19.91 3.16
CA LEU A 55 4.20 18.91 4.05
C LEU A 55 3.41 17.85 3.29
N ALA A 56 2.72 18.22 2.21
CA ALA A 56 1.98 17.27 1.39
C ALA A 56 2.91 16.33 0.61
N ASP A 57 4.06 16.83 0.13
CA ASP A 57 5.08 16.03 -0.54
C ASP A 57 5.74 15.05 0.44
N GLU A 58 6.11 15.51 1.64
CA GLU A 58 6.64 14.64 2.70
C GLU A 58 5.65 13.54 3.08
N ALA A 59 4.37 13.88 3.26
CA ALA A 59 3.32 12.92 3.58
C ALA A 59 3.10 11.91 2.44
N ARG A 60 3.17 12.35 1.18
CA ARG A 60 3.07 11.48 0.01
C ARG A 60 4.23 10.49 -0.03
N ASP A 61 5.45 10.96 0.22
CA ASP A 61 6.65 10.13 0.13
C ASP A 61 6.70 9.11 1.28
N ALA A 62 6.30 9.51 2.49
CA ALA A 62 6.12 8.59 3.62
C ALA A 62 5.06 7.51 3.31
N TYR A 63 3.89 7.92 2.77
CA TYR A 63 2.86 6.97 2.37
C TYR A 63 3.33 6.00 1.28
N ALA A 64 4.12 6.47 0.31
CA ALA A 64 4.68 5.61 -0.74
C ALA A 64 5.67 4.58 -0.17
N ALA A 65 6.50 4.98 0.80
CA ALA A 65 7.41 4.09 1.51
C ALA A 65 6.65 3.01 2.31
N ASP A 66 5.64 3.41 3.08
CA ASP A 66 4.82 2.48 3.87
C ASP A 66 4.06 1.50 2.96
N LYS A 67 3.46 2.00 1.87
CA LYS A 67 2.78 1.16 0.89
C LYS A 67 3.71 0.10 0.29
N LYS A 68 4.96 0.48 0.00
CA LYS A 68 5.97 -0.46 -0.50
C LYS A 68 6.33 -1.51 0.55
N SER A 69 6.54 -1.09 1.80
CA SER A 69 6.83 -1.99 2.93
C SER A 69 5.70 -3.01 3.15
N LEU A 70 4.45 -2.54 3.18
CA LEU A 70 3.27 -3.39 3.32
C LEU A 70 3.11 -4.40 2.17
N ALA A 71 3.46 -4.01 0.95
CA ALA A 71 3.43 -4.92 -0.20
C ALA A 71 4.42 -6.08 -0.04
N PHE A 72 5.62 -5.82 0.48
CA PHE A 72 6.59 -6.87 0.78
C PHE A 72 6.11 -7.76 1.92
N ALA A 73 5.68 -7.18 3.03
CA ALA A 73 5.17 -7.94 4.18
C ALA A 73 3.97 -8.83 3.79
N LEU A 74 3.07 -8.35 2.92
CA LEU A 74 1.95 -9.14 2.41
C LEU A 74 2.43 -10.31 1.54
N ASN A 75 3.47 -10.11 0.72
CA ASN A 75 4.02 -11.17 -0.10
C ASN A 75 4.68 -12.26 0.75
N ASP A 76 5.45 -11.86 1.76
CA ASP A 76 6.10 -12.79 2.69
C ASP A 76 5.04 -13.58 3.48
N ALA A 77 4.02 -12.90 4.02
CA ALA A 77 2.92 -13.56 4.72
C ALA A 77 2.13 -14.52 3.83
N ARG A 78 1.98 -14.22 2.53
CA ARG A 78 1.35 -15.14 1.57
C ARG A 78 2.20 -16.38 1.33
N ALA A 79 3.51 -16.23 1.18
CA ALA A 79 4.43 -17.34 1.02
C ALA A 79 4.43 -18.24 2.26
N GLU A 80 4.45 -17.65 3.46
CA GLU A 80 4.35 -18.39 4.72
C GLU A 80 3.01 -19.13 4.85
N ALA A 81 1.89 -18.47 4.52
CA ALA A 81 0.58 -19.09 4.55
C ALA A 81 0.46 -20.26 3.54
N GLU A 82 1.10 -20.17 2.37
CA GLU A 82 1.16 -21.27 1.41
C GLU A 82 1.97 -22.45 1.95
N ALA A 83 3.14 -22.19 2.56
CA ALA A 83 3.96 -23.21 3.18
C ALA A 83 3.20 -23.94 4.29
N LEU A 84 2.55 -23.20 5.20
CA LEU A 84 1.76 -23.77 6.29
C LEU A 84 0.56 -24.58 5.81
N ARG A 85 -0.07 -24.20 4.68
CA ARG A 85 -1.14 -25.00 4.08
C ARG A 85 -0.64 -26.34 3.57
N LYS A 86 0.50 -26.35 2.85
CA LYS A 86 1.13 -27.60 2.40
C LYS A 86 1.50 -28.49 3.57
N ASP A 87 2.07 -27.93 4.63
CA ASP A 87 2.41 -28.69 5.83
C ASP A 87 1.17 -29.26 6.53
N ALA A 88 0.08 -28.50 6.59
CA ALA A 88 -1.19 -29.00 7.13
C ALA A 88 -1.78 -30.15 6.28
N GLU A 89 -1.69 -30.07 4.96
CA GLU A 89 -2.10 -31.12 4.03
C GLU A 89 -1.25 -32.39 4.20
N ARG A 90 0.08 -32.23 4.24
CA ARG A 90 1.02 -33.32 4.54
C ARG A 90 0.71 -33.98 5.87
N TYR A 91 0.51 -33.18 6.92
CA TYR A 91 0.15 -33.69 8.24
C TYR A 91 -1.17 -34.47 8.21
N ARG A 92 -2.18 -33.97 7.50
CA ARG A 92 -3.46 -34.66 7.34
C ARG A 92 -3.30 -35.98 6.59
N PHE A 93 -2.50 -36.01 5.53
CA PHE A 93 -2.22 -37.21 4.74
C PHE A 93 -1.51 -38.29 5.56
N VAL A 94 -0.50 -37.89 6.34
CA VAL A 94 0.28 -38.80 7.19
C VAL A 94 -0.54 -39.32 8.37
N ARG A 95 -1.49 -38.54 8.91
CA ARG A 95 -2.20 -38.86 10.14
C ARG A 95 -3.63 -39.38 9.97
N ASN A 96 -4.19 -39.41 8.76
CA ASN A 96 -5.54 -39.94 8.53
C ASN A 96 -5.49 -41.40 8.05
N PRO A 97 -5.76 -42.40 8.90
CA PRO A 97 -5.77 -43.82 8.51
C PRO A 97 -7.05 -44.25 7.77
N ILE A 98 -8.03 -43.37 7.57
CA ILE A 98 -9.31 -43.71 6.93
C ILE A 98 -9.37 -43.07 5.53
N GLY A 99 -9.23 -43.93 4.52
CA GLY A 99 -9.49 -43.60 3.11
C GLY A 99 -8.26 -43.29 2.24
N THR A 100 -7.07 -43.15 2.82
CA THR A 100 -5.81 -43.11 2.06
C THR A 100 -5.17 -44.49 2.09
N SER A 101 -4.81 -45.02 0.92
CA SER A 101 -3.98 -46.23 0.78
C SER A 101 -2.51 -45.96 1.11
N SER A 102 -2.23 -44.86 1.80
CA SER A 102 -0.91 -44.33 2.04
C SER A 102 -0.13 -45.24 2.99
N PRO A 103 1.03 -45.79 2.58
CA PRO A 103 1.89 -46.57 3.46
C PRO A 103 2.49 -45.73 4.61
N LEU A 104 2.30 -44.40 4.59
CA LEU A 104 2.73 -43.46 5.63
C LEU A 104 1.66 -43.18 6.70
N ALA A 105 0.44 -43.71 6.54
CA ALA A 105 -0.68 -43.51 7.48
C ALA A 105 -0.40 -44.02 8.91
N ILE A 106 0.63 -44.87 9.06
CA ILE A 106 1.19 -45.28 10.35
C ILE A 106 2.61 -44.70 10.42
N TRP A 107 2.73 -43.38 10.50
CA TRP A 107 3.98 -42.74 10.90
C TRP A 107 4.26 -43.14 12.35
N ASN A 108 4.94 -44.26 12.54
CA ASN A 108 5.51 -44.66 13.82
C ASN A 108 6.65 -43.70 14.11
N GLU A 109 6.40 -42.69 14.94
CA GLU A 109 7.43 -41.84 15.54
C GLU A 109 8.57 -42.75 16.06
N GLY A 110 9.73 -42.67 15.40
CA GLY A 110 10.94 -43.42 15.78
C GLY A 110 11.47 -44.50 14.82
N LYS A 111 10.77 -44.87 13.72
CA LYS A 111 11.26 -45.91 12.78
C LYS A 111 11.80 -45.41 11.43
N MET A 112 11.51 -44.18 11.02
CA MET A 112 12.14 -43.56 9.85
C MET A 112 12.78 -42.21 10.24
N PRO A 113 14.11 -42.06 10.10
CA PRO A 113 14.81 -40.82 10.43
C PRO A 113 14.79 -39.87 9.23
N LEU A 114 13.62 -39.63 8.64
CA LEU A 114 13.47 -38.58 7.64
C LEU A 114 13.01 -37.34 8.39
N PHE A 115 13.98 -36.56 8.85
CA PHE A 115 13.77 -35.22 9.35
C PHE A 115 14.14 -34.24 8.24
N SER A 116 13.49 -33.08 8.18
CA SER A 116 13.68 -32.00 7.19
C SER A 116 13.10 -32.27 5.80
N GLY A 117 13.35 -31.38 4.83
CA GLY A 117 12.65 -31.30 3.54
C GLY A 117 12.69 -32.55 2.64
N ILE A 118 13.49 -33.58 2.96
CA ILE A 118 13.43 -34.88 2.29
C ILE A 118 12.14 -35.63 2.66
N ALA A 119 11.69 -35.52 3.91
CA ALA A 119 10.42 -36.10 4.35
C ALA A 119 9.23 -35.47 3.62
N ASP A 120 9.24 -34.14 3.50
CA ASP A 120 8.22 -33.37 2.80
C ASP A 120 8.11 -33.76 1.32
N ALA A 121 9.24 -33.89 0.63
CA ALA A 121 9.28 -34.29 -0.78
C ALA A 121 8.71 -35.70 -1.00
N VAL A 122 9.00 -36.63 -0.09
CA VAL A 122 8.45 -38.00 -0.14
C VAL A 122 6.94 -37.97 0.06
N VAL A 123 6.45 -37.21 1.05
CA VAL A 123 4.99 -37.07 1.27
C VAL A 123 4.30 -36.45 0.05
N ASP A 124 4.89 -35.40 -0.55
CA ASP A 124 4.34 -34.74 -1.75
C ASP A 124 4.28 -35.69 -2.95
N GLU A 125 5.30 -36.53 -3.17
CA GLU A 125 5.33 -37.54 -4.24
C GLU A 125 4.18 -38.55 -4.06
N PHE A 126 3.97 -39.02 -2.83
CA PHE A 126 2.87 -39.93 -2.50
C PHE A 126 1.50 -39.26 -2.67
N MET A 127 1.32 -38.02 -2.22
CA MET A 127 0.06 -37.27 -2.42
C MET A 127 -0.25 -37.07 -3.90
N THR A 128 0.76 -36.73 -4.71
CA THR A 128 0.62 -36.54 -6.17
C THR A 128 0.21 -37.86 -6.85
N ARG A 129 0.82 -38.97 -6.43
CA ARG A 129 0.52 -40.30 -6.96
C ARG A 129 -0.88 -40.79 -6.58
N GLU A 130 -1.34 -40.57 -5.35
CA GLU A 130 -2.72 -40.90 -4.97
C GLU A 130 -3.75 -40.03 -5.73
N ALA A 131 -3.50 -38.74 -5.89
CA ALA A 131 -4.37 -37.86 -6.67
C ALA A 131 -4.45 -38.23 -8.16
N SER A 132 -3.44 -38.94 -8.70
CA SER A 132 -3.40 -39.40 -10.09
C SER A 132 -4.03 -40.78 -10.30
N HIS A 133 -4.33 -41.52 -9.23
CA HIS A 133 -4.87 -42.89 -9.26
C HIS A 133 -6.31 -43.01 -8.72
N GLY A 134 -6.91 -41.91 -8.25
CA GLY A 134 -8.34 -41.79 -7.94
C GLY A 134 -9.14 -41.22 -9.10
#